data_AF-A0A125RCI2-F1
#
_entry.id   AF-A0A125RCI2-F1
#
_cell.length_a   1.000
_cell.length_b   1.000
_cell.length_c   1.000
_cell.angle_alpha   90.00
_cell.angle_beta   90.00
_cell.angle_gamma   90.00
#
_symmetry.space_group_name_H-M   'P 1'
#
loop_
_entity.id
_entity.type
_entity.pdbx_description
1 polymer ?
#
loop_
_entity_poly.entity_id
_entity_poly.type
_entity_poly.pdbx_seq_one_letter_code
_entity_poly.pdbx_strand_id
1 'polypeptide(L)'
;MGLLDSLRKPKWQSKDWKKRLEAVKELDDQEILIDLAQNDPDKDVRAAAVKKVNDKSVLLSITENDPDQDVREAAVKRLAMSMFN
;
A
#
# COMPACT_ATOMS: atom_id res chain seq x y z
N MET A 1 -21.48 -24.81 -8.92
CA MET A 1 -20.43 -24.05 -8.21
C MET A 1 -21.12 -23.21 -7.16
N GLY A 2 -20.67 -23.32 -5.91
CA GLY A 2 -21.47 -22.94 -4.74
C GLY A 2 -21.43 -21.45 -4.46
N LEU A 3 -22.56 -20.93 -4.00
CA LEU A 3 -22.85 -19.58 -3.51
C LEU A 3 -21.93 -19.08 -2.35
N LEU A 4 -20.83 -19.79 -2.05
CA LEU A 4 -19.97 -19.61 -0.88
C LEU A 4 -18.57 -19.07 -1.22
N ASP A 5 -18.15 -19.08 -2.49
CA ASP A 5 -16.86 -18.49 -2.90
C ASP A 5 -16.85 -16.95 -2.75
N SER A 6 -18.03 -16.33 -2.71
CA SER A 6 -18.24 -14.89 -2.52
C SER A 6 -18.09 -14.41 -1.06
N LEU A 7 -17.75 -15.28 -0.10
CA LEU A 7 -17.64 -14.93 1.33
C LEU A 7 -16.22 -14.89 1.88
N ARG A 8 -15.19 -15.15 1.06
CA ARG A 8 -13.81 -14.98 1.51
C ARG A 8 -13.40 -13.52 1.40
N LYS A 9 -13.22 -12.87 2.55
CA LYS A 9 -12.61 -11.53 2.60
C LYS A 9 -11.26 -11.55 1.88
N PRO A 10 -10.95 -10.53 1.08
CA PRO A 10 -9.68 -10.47 0.37
C PRO A 10 -8.51 -10.40 1.37
N LYS A 11 -7.34 -10.93 0.96
CA LYS A 11 -6.16 -11.06 1.84
C LYS A 11 -5.70 -9.72 2.45
N TRP A 12 -5.87 -8.62 1.72
CA TRP A 12 -5.51 -7.28 2.17
C TRP A 12 -6.40 -6.75 3.33
N GLN A 13 -7.53 -7.38 3.63
CA GLN A 13 -8.36 -7.08 4.80
C GLN A 13 -8.08 -8.01 5.99
N SER A 14 -7.02 -8.82 5.93
CA SER A 14 -6.70 -9.75 7.02
C SER A 14 -6.32 -9.01 8.30
N LYS A 15 -6.66 -9.60 9.46
CA LYS A 15 -6.15 -9.13 10.76
C LYS A 15 -4.64 -9.31 10.90
N ASP A 16 -4.07 -10.27 10.15
CA ASP A 16 -2.63 -10.55 10.13
C ASP A 16 -1.93 -9.64 9.11
N TRP A 17 -1.05 -8.76 9.58
CA TRP A 17 -0.31 -7.82 8.74
C TRP A 17 0.54 -8.53 7.69
N LYS A 18 1.09 -9.72 7.99
CA LYS A 18 1.89 -10.48 7.02
C LYS A 18 1.04 -10.89 5.83
N LYS A 19 -0.22 -11.27 6.05
CA LYS A 19 -1.15 -11.61 4.96
C LYS A 19 -1.51 -10.40 4.12
N ARG A 20 -1.63 -9.22 4.73
CA ARG A 20 -1.84 -7.97 3.99
C ARG A 20 -0.61 -7.59 3.18
N LEU A 21 0.58 -7.71 3.75
CA LEU A 21 1.86 -7.50 3.06
C LEU A 21 2.01 -8.42 1.84
N GLU A 22 1.71 -9.72 1.99
CA GLU A 22 1.70 -10.64 0.85
C GLU A 22 0.65 -10.24 -0.20
N ALA A 23 -0.52 -9.78 0.22
CA ALA A 23 -1.56 -9.31 -0.70
C ALA A 23 -1.10 -8.10 -1.53
N VAL A 24 -0.38 -7.15 -0.93
CA VAL A 24 0.13 -5.95 -1.62
C VAL A 24 0.98 -6.31 -2.84
N LYS A 25 1.75 -7.41 -2.76
CA LYS A 25 2.59 -7.86 -3.89
C LYS A 25 1.75 -8.16 -5.15
N GLU A 26 0.55 -8.71 -4.95
CA GLU A 26 -0.39 -9.14 -6.00
C GLU A 26 -1.41 -8.05 -6.40
N LEU A 27 -1.50 -6.92 -5.66
CA LEU A 27 -2.51 -5.87 -5.88
C LEU A 27 -2.07 -4.82 -6.89
N ASP A 28 -2.86 -4.56 -7.92
CA ASP A 28 -2.62 -3.45 -8.88
C ASP A 28 -3.68 -2.35 -8.82
N ASP A 29 -4.75 -2.57 -8.06
CA ASP A 29 -5.81 -1.61 -7.82
C ASP A 29 -5.27 -0.40 -7.05
N GLN A 30 -5.26 0.78 -7.70
CA GLN A 30 -4.67 1.98 -7.14
C GLN A 30 -5.45 2.53 -5.94
N GLU A 31 -6.78 2.36 -5.88
CA GLU A 31 -7.57 2.84 -4.74
C GLU A 31 -7.22 2.04 -3.48
N ILE A 32 -7.13 0.71 -3.60
CA ILE A 32 -6.73 -0.17 -2.49
C ILE A 32 -5.28 0.11 -2.08
N LEU A 33 -4.37 0.28 -3.04
CA LEU A 33 -2.97 0.58 -2.75
C LEU A 33 -2.80 1.93 -2.03
N ILE A 34 -3.56 2.95 -2.41
CA ILE A 34 -3.55 4.25 -1.74
C ILE A 34 -4.08 4.13 -0.31
N ASP A 35 -5.21 3.44 -0.10
CA ASP A 35 -5.77 3.22 1.24
C ASP A 35 -4.76 2.50 2.14
N LEU A 36 -4.15 1.41 1.66
CA LEU A 36 -3.13 0.68 2.42
C LEU A 36 -1.89 1.55 2.68
N ALA A 37 -1.44 2.34 1.71
CA ALA A 37 -0.27 3.20 1.86
C ALA A 37 -0.47 4.31 2.90
N GLN A 38 -1.70 4.81 3.07
CA GLN A 38 -2.01 5.90 4.00
C GLN A 38 -2.46 5.39 5.37
N ASN A 39 -3.18 4.28 5.43
CA ASN A 39 -3.99 3.92 6.59
C ASN A 39 -3.67 2.55 7.21
N ASP A 40 -2.83 1.71 6.58
CA ASP A 40 -2.52 0.41 7.20
C ASP A 40 -1.81 0.61 8.55
N PRO A 41 -2.26 -0.04 9.63
CA PRO A 41 -1.64 0.11 10.95
C PRO A 41 -0.18 -0.38 10.97
N ASP A 42 0.20 -1.28 10.07
CA ASP A 42 1.55 -1.82 9.99
C ASP A 42 2.41 -1.05 8.97
N LYS A 43 3.55 -0.54 9.44
CA LYS A 43 4.46 0.28 8.63
C LYS A 43 5.02 -0.47 7.42
N ASP A 44 5.24 -1.79 7.52
CA ASP A 44 5.85 -2.56 6.45
C ASP A 44 4.83 -2.79 5.32
N VAL A 45 3.54 -2.91 5.67
CA VAL A 45 2.44 -2.92 4.69
C VAL A 45 2.33 -1.56 4.00
N ARG A 46 2.34 -0.44 4.74
CA ARG A 46 2.33 0.90 4.15
C ARG A 46 3.50 1.11 3.19
N ALA A 47 4.74 0.82 3.63
CA ALA A 47 5.93 0.96 2.81
C ALA A 47 5.89 0.10 1.53
N ALA A 48 5.32 -1.11 1.59
CA ALA A 48 5.12 -1.95 0.43
C ALA A 48 4.09 -1.36 -0.55
N ALA A 49 2.98 -0.84 -0.03
CA ALA A 49 1.93 -0.22 -0.84
C ALA A 49 2.42 1.07 -1.52
N VAL A 50 3.15 1.92 -0.78
CA VAL A 50 3.80 3.14 -1.29
C VAL A 50 4.63 2.89 -2.54
N LYS A 51 5.36 1.76 -2.60
CA LYS A 51 6.18 1.41 -3.78
C LYS A 51 5.36 1.15 -5.05
N LYS A 52 4.06 0.90 -4.93
CA LYS A 52 3.13 0.63 -6.05
C LYS A 52 2.15 1.78 -6.32
N VAL A 53 2.10 2.82 -5.48
CA VAL A 53 1.26 4.01 -5.69
C VAL A 53 1.82 4.87 -6.82
N ASN A 54 0.94 5.33 -7.71
CA ASN A 54 1.30 6.20 -8.84
C ASN A 54 0.91 7.68 -8.62
N ASP A 55 0.04 7.96 -7.64
CA ASP A 55 -0.42 9.32 -7.35
C ASP A 55 0.68 10.13 -6.63
N LYS A 56 1.21 11.14 -7.32
CA LYS A 56 2.27 12.02 -6.80
C LYS A 56 1.82 12.83 -5.58
N SER A 57 0.56 13.25 -5.52
CA SER A 57 0.02 14.02 -4.40
C SER A 57 -0.05 13.17 -3.14
N VAL A 58 -0.47 11.91 -3.27
CA VAL A 58 -0.47 10.93 -2.17
C VAL A 58 0.95 10.68 -1.68
N LEU A 59 1.90 10.46 -2.60
CA LEU A 59 3.29 10.21 -2.23
C LEU A 59 3.93 11.41 -1.50
N LEU A 60 3.67 12.64 -1.94
CA LEU A 60 4.12 13.85 -1.24
C LEU A 60 3.54 13.93 0.17
N SER A 61 2.23 13.71 0.31
CA SER A 61 1.56 13.68 1.61
C SER A 61 2.19 12.64 2.55
N ILE A 62 2.54 11.46 2.04
CA ILE A 62 3.18 10.39 2.83
C ILE A 62 4.61 10.79 3.21
N THR A 63 5.38 11.39 2.29
CA THR A 63 6.72 11.92 2.59
C THR A 63 6.71 12.96 3.71
N GLU A 64 5.69 13.80 3.78
CA GLU A 64 5.60 14.86 4.79
C GLU A 64 5.04 14.37 6.13
N ASN A 65 4.09 13.43 6.12
CA ASN A 65 3.23 13.18 7.27
C ASN A 65 3.25 11.74 7.82
N ASP A 66 3.80 10.74 7.12
CA ASP A 66 3.80 9.39 7.68
C ASP A 66 4.67 9.36 8.95
N PRO A 67 4.18 8.78 10.07
CA PRO A 67 4.93 8.76 11.32
C PRO A 67 6.22 7.94 11.20
N ASP A 68 6.28 6.96 10.31
CA ASP A 68 7.41 6.06 10.18
C ASP A 68 8.43 6.54 9.13
N GLN A 69 9.70 6.55 9.52
CA GLN A 69 10.78 7.03 8.65
C GLN A 69 10.97 6.15 7.39
N ASP A 70 10.85 4.82 7.52
CA ASP A 70 11.05 3.90 6.39
C ASP A 70 9.98 4.12 5.32
N VAL A 71 8.75 4.42 5.75
CA VAL A 71 7.63 4.73 4.86
C VAL A 71 7.87 6.06 4.13
N ARG A 72 8.29 7.11 4.85
CA ARG A 72 8.64 8.40 4.24
C ARG A 72 9.76 8.24 3.20
N GLU A 73 10.81 7.47 3.51
CA GLU A 73 11.90 7.19 2.58
C GLU A 73 11.45 6.39 1.35
N ALA A 74 10.55 5.42 1.51
CA ALA A 74 9.95 4.70 0.39
C ALA A 74 9.19 5.66 -0.54
N ALA A 75 8.45 6.62 0.02
CA ALA A 75 7.71 7.61 -0.76
C ALA A 75 8.64 8.56 -1.54
N VAL A 76 9.72 9.03 -0.93
CA VAL A 76 10.76 9.84 -1.62
C VAL A 76 11.36 9.08 -2.80
N LYS A 77 11.74 7.81 -2.60
CA LYS A 77 12.29 6.95 -3.66
C LYS A 77 11.28 6.76 -4.79
N ARG A 78 10.00 6.52 -4.45
CA ARG A 78 8.93 6.34 -5.44
C ARG A 78 8.66 7.61 -6.26
N LEU A 79 8.69 8.78 -5.61
CA LEU A 79 8.58 10.08 -6.28
C LEU A 79 9.72 10.30 -7.26
N ALA A 80 10.96 10.07 -6.82
CA ALA A 80 12.13 10.18 -7.68
C ALA A 80 12.02 9.29 -8.92
N MET A 81 11.61 8.02 -8.75
CA MET A 81 11.37 7.11 -9.89
C MET A 81 10.28 7.61 -10.85
N SER A 82 9.24 8.28 -10.35
CA SER A 82 8.15 8.83 -11.19
C SER A 82 8.53 10.06 -12.03
N MET A 83 9.72 10.62 -11.82
CA MET A 83 10.22 11.78 -12.59
C MET A 83 10.97 11.38 -13.86
N PHE A 84 11.32 10.10 -14.00
CA PHE A 84 12.13 9.58 -15.11
C PHE A 84 11.35 8.64 -16.05
N ASN A 85 10.04 8.49 -15.84
CA ASN A 85 9.15 7.65 -16.65
C ASN A 85 8.23 8.49 -17.53
#